data_AF-A0A2D6MIY3-F1
#
_entry.id   AF-A0A2D6MIY3-F1
#
_cell.length_a   1.000
_cell.length_b   1.000
_cell.length_c   1.000
_cell.angle_alpha   90.00
_cell.angle_beta   90.00
_cell.angle_gamma   90.00
#
_symmetry.space_group_name_H-M   'P 1'
#
loop_
_entity.id
_entity.type
_entity.pdbx_description
1 polymer ?
#
loop_
_entity_poly.entity_id
_entity_poly.type
_entity_poly.pdbx_seq_one_letter_code
_entity_poly.pdbx_strand_id
1 'polypeptide(L)'
;MSLTLLFKVGSGGTGPYVSLEDKIGATFPHAVQSIVDGISPHVEREVPEFVRSDHPIFVNFLEAYYEWLEQKINVFGRTVLLQDISDIDRTLDEYVGHFKKQFLLNFPEKLATDQDGNSVDEKTLLKNIKDFYQTKGSEKSYQLLFRLLYDSACDFYYPKEDILRASDGRWIEEQAIKITSANGVENFKMSGNKIEQINRNNSEVTASARVYRVSQYNIGPHEVTELFINSIVGEFKSGEDVFVTIDDGTVLSEVVYGLFSDIVILEEGEGYKTGDRCRIDDGLDSAVQNMGEGGKGKVNEVSLKGSIKTAIVDNGGVNYTEPLPLVFDGGNGRARATMNPKALISYPGYFKSNNGKLSSNKRIQDGHYYQDYSYVLKAEISLDTYKEVLKKLIHPAGMRMFGSISIMKSLQSDQPFHSEHQSYEIPVIGHYTPYKVSTTYNLRDNGLTVGWSGPTGEGKSGDLYALGYNPGTTTNNHCYGDTGGKLIVRGGSLTAGSFPAGLAVSGDTSGASGEVMIWDTYQGTGGTTIGVMYLQSVTGMIPDGFVVGEL
;
A
#
# COMPACT_ATOMS: atom_id res chain seq x y z
N MET A 1 89.94 20.48 -18.66
CA MET A 1 89.69 19.66 -17.45
C MET A 1 88.21 19.73 -17.17
N SER A 2 87.46 18.67 -17.47
CA SER A 2 86.02 18.62 -17.18
C SER A 2 85.84 18.03 -15.79
N LEU A 3 85.25 18.80 -14.88
CA LEU A 3 84.92 18.35 -13.53
C LEU A 3 83.52 17.75 -13.56
N THR A 4 83.42 16.43 -13.60
CA THR A 4 82.15 15.70 -13.59
C THR A 4 81.61 15.61 -12.17
N LEU A 5 80.59 16.41 -11.85
CA LEU A 5 79.85 16.32 -10.59
C LEU A 5 78.63 15.39 -10.76
N LEU A 6 78.69 14.22 -10.13
CA LEU A 6 77.61 13.22 -10.04
C LEU A 6 76.66 13.61 -8.90
N PHE A 7 75.42 13.99 -9.22
CA PHE A 7 74.33 14.04 -8.23
C PHE A 7 73.51 12.76 -8.28
N LYS A 8 73.44 12.08 -7.12
CA LYS A 8 72.65 10.86 -6.91
C LYS A 8 71.24 11.25 -6.48
N VAL A 9 70.25 11.01 -7.34
CA VAL A 9 68.84 11.00 -6.94
C VAL A 9 68.56 9.62 -6.33
N GLY A 10 68.15 9.60 -5.05
CA GLY A 10 67.91 8.37 -4.32
C GLY A 10 66.70 7.60 -4.84
N SER A 11 66.92 6.41 -5.39
CA SER A 11 66.20 5.20 -5.01
C SER A 11 67.12 4.01 -5.23
N GLY A 12 67.09 3.03 -4.33
CA GLY A 12 67.97 1.86 -4.38
C GLY A 12 67.69 1.01 -5.61
N GLY A 13 68.70 0.84 -6.46
CA GLY A 13 68.66 -0.08 -7.59
C GLY A 13 69.85 0.13 -8.52
N THR A 14 70.65 -0.92 -8.72
CA THR A 14 71.79 -0.96 -9.64
C THR A 14 71.30 -0.90 -11.08
N GLY A 15 71.35 0.28 -11.70
CA GLY A 15 71.15 0.50 -13.13
C GLY A 15 72.28 1.35 -13.73
N PRO A 16 72.53 1.30 -15.05
CA PRO A 16 73.75 1.83 -15.65
C PRO A 16 73.79 3.36 -15.60
N TYR A 17 74.98 3.91 -15.34
CA TYR A 17 75.24 5.35 -15.39
C TYR A 17 75.15 5.85 -16.84
N VAL A 18 74.24 6.79 -17.10
CA VAL A 18 74.07 7.41 -18.43
C VAL A 18 74.88 8.72 -18.48
N SER A 19 75.73 8.86 -19.49
CA SER A 19 76.49 10.08 -19.79
C SER A 19 75.58 11.22 -20.25
N LEU A 20 75.82 12.43 -19.73
CA LEU A 20 74.98 13.63 -19.92
C LEU A 20 75.12 14.32 -21.29
N GLU A 21 75.88 13.77 -22.23
CA GLU A 21 76.07 14.38 -23.56
C GLU A 21 74.83 14.23 -24.46
N ASP A 22 73.95 13.26 -24.18
CA ASP A 22 72.71 13.01 -24.95
C ASP A 22 71.46 13.74 -24.41
N LYS A 23 71.60 14.62 -23.41
CA LYS A 23 70.45 15.28 -22.74
C LYS A 23 70.45 16.81 -22.81
N ILE A 24 71.08 17.40 -23.83
CA ILE A 24 70.91 18.86 -24.10
C ILE A 24 69.53 19.15 -24.75
N GLY A 25 68.73 18.13 -25.08
CA GLY A 25 67.37 18.28 -25.64
C GLY A 25 66.27 17.53 -24.90
N ALA A 26 66.52 17.00 -23.70
CA ALA A 26 65.47 16.32 -22.93
C ALA A 26 64.63 17.37 -22.19
N THR A 27 63.51 17.77 -22.79
CA THR A 27 62.43 18.44 -22.08
C THR A 27 62.11 17.65 -20.81
N PHE A 28 62.21 18.32 -19.65
CA PHE A 28 61.70 17.78 -18.40
C PHE A 28 60.24 17.35 -18.62
N PRO A 29 59.80 16.20 -18.10
CA PRO A 29 58.43 15.75 -18.27
C PRO A 29 57.48 16.87 -17.80
N HIS A 30 56.65 17.32 -18.73
CA HIS A 30 55.68 18.42 -18.65
C HIS A 30 54.53 18.14 -17.65
N ALA A 31 54.83 17.67 -16.44
CA ALA A 31 53.83 17.24 -15.47
C ALA A 31 54.16 17.59 -14.02
N VAL A 32 54.92 18.67 -13.78
CA VAL A 32 54.92 19.32 -12.47
C VAL A 32 54.43 20.74 -12.71
N GLN A 33 53.15 20.97 -12.45
CA GLN A 33 52.51 22.28 -12.56
C GLN A 33 53.39 23.32 -11.84
N SER A 34 54.04 24.20 -12.61
CA SER A 34 54.67 25.40 -12.08
C SER A 34 53.60 26.30 -11.46
N ILE A 35 54.01 27.07 -10.47
CA ILE A 35 53.13 28.01 -9.78
C ILE A 35 52.68 29.07 -10.78
N VAL A 36 51.39 29.40 -10.78
CA VAL A 36 50.86 30.53 -11.54
C VAL A 36 51.54 31.79 -10.98
N ASP A 37 52.26 32.52 -11.83
CA ASP A 37 53.14 33.65 -11.50
C ASP A 37 54.49 33.28 -10.82
N GLY A 38 55.22 32.34 -11.43
CA GLY A 38 56.61 32.02 -11.06
C GLY A 38 57.61 33.16 -11.32
N ILE A 39 58.74 33.13 -10.60
CA ILE A 39 59.91 34.01 -10.78
C ILE A 39 60.74 33.56 -12.00
N SER A 40 60.66 32.27 -12.38
CA SER A 40 61.40 31.68 -13.50
C SER A 40 61.36 32.50 -14.81
N PRO A 41 60.22 33.05 -15.29
CA PRO A 41 60.18 33.83 -16.54
C PRO A 41 60.75 35.24 -16.40
N HIS A 42 61.09 35.68 -15.19
CA HIS A 42 61.60 37.02 -14.89
C HIS A 42 63.11 37.05 -14.62
N VAL A 43 63.77 35.88 -14.50
CA VAL A 43 65.20 35.75 -14.21
C VAL A 43 66.08 36.50 -15.21
N GLU A 44 65.70 36.49 -16.49
CA GLU A 44 66.45 37.19 -17.55
C GLU A 44 66.53 38.71 -17.29
N ARG A 45 65.50 39.30 -16.67
CA ARG A 45 65.42 40.75 -16.39
C ARG A 45 66.12 41.14 -15.09
N GLU A 46 66.29 40.19 -14.17
CA GLU A 46 66.96 40.40 -12.86
C GLU A 46 68.49 40.32 -12.96
N VAL A 47 69.03 39.67 -13.99
CA VAL A 47 70.48 39.61 -14.22
C VAL A 47 70.99 40.82 -15.03
N PRO A 48 72.18 41.36 -14.69
CA PRO A 48 72.80 42.44 -15.47
C PRO A 48 73.03 42.08 -16.94
N GLU A 49 72.97 43.07 -17.83
CA GLU A 49 73.02 42.90 -19.29
C GLU A 49 74.28 42.15 -19.78
N PHE A 50 75.44 42.38 -19.16
CA PHE A 50 76.69 41.70 -19.51
C PHE A 50 76.64 40.18 -19.26
N VAL A 51 75.89 39.74 -18.24
CA VAL A 51 75.72 38.31 -17.93
C VAL A 51 74.83 37.66 -18.99
N ARG A 52 73.85 38.41 -19.50
CA ARG A 52 72.96 37.97 -20.58
C ARG A 52 73.69 37.85 -21.91
N SER A 53 74.60 38.79 -22.23
CA SER A 53 75.37 38.76 -23.48
C SER A 53 76.49 37.72 -23.47
N ASP A 54 77.24 37.65 -22.37
CA ASP A 54 78.52 36.93 -22.35
C ASP A 54 78.35 35.48 -21.85
N HIS A 55 77.30 35.19 -21.08
CA HIS A 55 77.11 33.91 -20.40
C HIS A 55 75.67 33.36 -20.52
N PRO A 56 75.19 33.03 -21.73
CA PRO A 56 73.82 32.54 -21.94
C PRO A 56 73.54 31.19 -21.24
N ILE A 57 74.54 30.30 -21.15
CA ILE A 57 74.40 29.00 -20.47
C ILE A 57 74.10 29.18 -18.97
N PHE A 58 74.67 30.22 -18.36
CA PHE A 58 74.47 30.50 -16.94
C PHE A 58 73.05 31.02 -16.67
N VAL A 59 72.49 31.83 -17.57
CA VAL A 59 71.10 32.30 -17.48
C VAL A 59 70.13 31.12 -17.58
N ASN A 60 70.32 30.23 -18.56
CA ASN A 60 69.49 29.03 -18.69
C ASN A 60 69.58 28.09 -17.47
N PHE A 61 70.77 28.01 -16.85
CA PHE A 61 70.94 27.25 -15.61
C PHE A 61 70.17 27.88 -14.43
N LEU A 62 70.23 29.21 -14.29
CA LEU A 62 69.49 29.92 -13.26
C LEU A 62 67.98 29.77 -13.46
N GLU A 63 67.49 29.89 -14.69
CA GLU A 63 66.08 29.67 -15.04
C GLU A 63 65.62 28.26 -14.62
N ALA A 64 66.37 27.22 -15.00
CA ALA A 64 66.06 25.83 -14.62
C ALA A 64 66.16 25.59 -13.10
N TYR A 65 67.05 26.30 -12.39
CA TYR A 65 67.16 26.22 -10.94
C TYR A 65 65.93 26.84 -10.24
N TYR A 66 65.44 27.99 -10.72
CA TYR A 66 64.22 28.60 -10.19
C TYR A 66 62.98 27.79 -10.56
N GLU A 67 62.89 27.24 -11.77
CA GLU A 67 61.84 26.31 -12.18
C GLU A 67 61.81 25.07 -11.25
N TRP A 68 62.97 24.53 -10.88
CA TRP A 68 63.06 23.47 -9.89
C TRP A 68 62.58 23.95 -8.51
N LEU A 69 63.03 25.10 -8.01
CA LEU A 69 62.58 25.63 -6.71
C LEU A 69 61.07 25.88 -6.64
N GLU A 70 60.45 26.26 -7.75
CA GLU A 70 59.00 26.51 -7.90
C GLU A 70 58.15 25.23 -7.91
N GLN A 71 58.77 24.05 -8.02
CA GLN A 71 58.03 22.78 -7.95
C GLN A 71 57.33 22.65 -6.59
N LYS A 72 56.09 22.16 -6.60
CA LYS A 72 55.22 22.02 -5.40
C LYS A 72 55.84 21.20 -4.26
N ILE A 73 56.81 20.33 -4.57
CA ILE A 73 57.49 19.48 -3.59
C ILE A 73 58.52 20.28 -2.79
N ASN A 74 59.14 21.31 -3.40
CA ASN A 74 60.25 22.05 -2.85
C ASN A 74 59.81 23.16 -1.89
N VAL A 75 60.75 23.61 -1.04
CA VAL A 75 60.47 24.53 0.07
C VAL A 75 59.82 25.82 -0.40
N PHE A 76 60.36 26.42 -1.47
CA PHE A 76 59.83 27.67 -2.02
C PHE A 76 58.40 27.49 -2.53
N GLY A 77 58.14 26.45 -3.33
CA GLY A 77 56.79 26.18 -3.80
C GLY A 77 55.78 25.92 -2.68
N ARG A 78 56.17 25.19 -1.63
CA ARG A 78 55.31 24.97 -0.44
C ARG A 78 55.00 26.27 0.32
N THR A 79 55.95 27.20 0.40
CA THR A 79 55.72 28.49 1.08
C THR A 79 54.76 29.41 0.33
N VAL A 80 54.79 29.40 -1.01
CA VAL A 80 53.85 30.17 -1.82
C VAL A 80 52.43 29.60 -1.70
N LEU A 81 52.30 28.28 -1.71
CA LEU A 81 51.02 27.58 -1.59
C LEU A 81 50.46 27.54 -0.16
N LEU A 82 51.13 28.16 0.83
CA LEU A 82 50.74 28.05 2.24
C LEU A 82 49.33 28.56 2.52
N GLN A 83 48.87 29.59 1.80
CA GLN A 83 47.51 30.10 1.91
C GLN A 83 46.48 29.11 1.32
N ASP A 84 46.83 28.45 0.21
CA ASP A 84 46.00 27.46 -0.46
C ASP A 84 45.89 26.13 0.33
N ILE A 85 46.82 25.83 1.23
CA ILE A 85 46.76 24.65 2.12
C ILE A 85 45.57 24.75 3.10
N SER A 86 44.96 25.90 3.28
CA SER A 86 43.72 26.01 4.07
C SER A 86 42.47 25.55 3.30
N ASP A 87 42.50 25.60 1.97
CA ASP A 87 41.39 25.24 1.10
C ASP A 87 41.53 23.79 0.62
N ILE A 88 40.54 22.95 0.96
CA ILE A 88 40.58 21.52 0.65
C ILE A 88 40.71 21.22 -0.85
N ASP A 89 40.16 22.08 -1.69
CA ASP A 89 40.19 21.89 -3.15
C ASP A 89 41.61 22.10 -3.72
N ARG A 90 42.46 22.86 -3.01
CA ARG A 90 43.83 23.24 -3.41
C ARG A 90 44.94 22.61 -2.55
N THR A 91 44.56 21.94 -1.46
CA THR A 91 45.49 21.27 -0.55
C THR A 91 46.29 20.13 -1.20
N LEU A 92 47.47 19.86 -0.64
CA LEU A 92 48.23 18.65 -0.94
C LEU A 92 47.54 17.42 -0.32
N ASP A 93 47.58 16.29 -1.03
CA ASP A 93 46.90 15.05 -0.60
C ASP A 93 47.38 14.54 0.77
N GLU A 94 48.64 14.83 1.15
CA GLU A 94 49.17 14.55 2.49
C GLU A 94 48.34 15.20 3.61
N TYR A 95 47.84 16.42 3.39
CA TYR A 95 47.02 17.15 4.37
C TYR A 95 45.58 16.65 4.44
N VAL A 96 45.05 16.06 3.38
CA VAL A 96 43.69 15.47 3.38
C VAL A 96 43.57 14.39 4.46
N GLY A 97 44.62 13.60 4.67
CA GLY A 97 44.67 12.61 5.75
C GLY A 97 44.59 13.23 7.16
N HIS A 98 45.20 14.40 7.36
CA HIS A 98 45.09 15.15 8.61
C HIS A 98 43.69 15.74 8.82
N PHE A 99 43.09 16.30 7.77
CA PHE A 99 41.71 16.79 7.80
C PHE A 99 40.71 15.68 8.08
N LYS A 100 40.89 14.48 7.50
CA LYS A 100 40.08 13.29 7.78
C LYS A 100 40.13 12.94 9.27
N LYS A 101 41.32 12.90 9.88
CA LYS A 101 41.45 12.62 11.32
C LYS A 101 40.81 13.69 12.22
N GLN A 102 40.83 14.95 11.80
CA GLN A 102 40.28 16.06 12.59
C GLN A 102 38.76 16.19 12.45
N PHE A 103 38.22 16.09 11.24
CA PHE A 103 36.82 16.36 10.96
C PHE A 103 35.94 15.11 10.90
N LEU A 104 36.47 13.93 10.59
CA LEU A 104 35.72 12.67 10.48
C LEU A 104 36.01 11.75 11.67
N LEU A 105 35.81 12.26 12.89
CA LEU A 105 35.97 11.48 14.11
C LEU A 105 34.98 10.31 14.15
N ASN A 106 35.48 9.09 14.39
CA ASN A 106 34.73 7.83 14.46
C ASN A 106 34.12 7.33 13.13
N PHE A 107 34.39 7.97 12.00
CA PHE A 107 34.04 7.41 10.69
C PHE A 107 34.96 6.23 10.35
N PRO A 108 34.44 5.17 9.69
CA PRO A 108 35.28 4.14 9.09
C PRO A 108 36.23 4.73 8.03
N GLU A 109 37.45 4.18 7.93
CA GLU A 109 38.41 4.65 6.93
C GLU A 109 37.98 4.33 5.49
N LYS A 110 37.25 3.22 5.32
CA LYS A 110 36.68 2.79 4.04
C LYS A 110 35.28 3.38 3.87
N LEU A 111 35.11 4.15 2.80
CA LEU A 111 33.81 4.65 2.33
C LEU A 111 33.25 3.70 1.27
N ALA A 112 31.98 3.90 0.91
CA ALA A 112 31.31 3.09 -0.11
C ALA A 112 31.99 3.24 -1.47
N THR A 113 31.90 2.18 -2.26
CA THR A 113 32.20 2.18 -3.69
C THR A 113 30.94 1.71 -4.40
N ASP A 114 30.49 2.49 -5.37
CA ASP A 114 29.34 2.15 -6.22
C ASP A 114 29.65 0.88 -7.05
N GLN A 115 28.63 0.24 -7.60
CA GLN A 115 28.73 -0.90 -8.51
C GLN A 115 29.58 -0.56 -9.74
N ASP A 116 29.62 0.72 -10.14
CA ASP A 116 30.43 1.26 -11.23
C ASP A 116 31.91 1.52 -10.86
N GLY A 117 32.33 1.20 -9.62
CA GLY A 117 33.70 1.41 -9.14
C GLY A 117 34.03 2.83 -8.70
N ASN A 118 33.05 3.74 -8.72
CA ASN A 118 33.21 5.11 -8.25
C ASN A 118 33.29 5.15 -6.72
N SER A 119 34.35 5.74 -6.18
CA SER A 119 34.49 5.97 -4.74
C SER A 119 33.92 7.33 -4.36
N VAL A 120 33.42 7.46 -3.13
CA VAL A 120 32.98 8.74 -2.57
C VAL A 120 34.13 9.75 -2.60
N ASP A 121 33.88 10.94 -3.16
CA ASP A 121 34.85 12.03 -3.14
C ASP A 121 35.04 12.56 -1.70
N GLU A 122 36.20 12.25 -1.13
CA GLU A 122 36.56 12.63 0.24
C GLU A 122 36.62 14.16 0.42
N LYS A 123 36.99 14.92 -0.63
CA LYS A 123 37.12 16.38 -0.55
C LYS A 123 35.74 17.03 -0.43
N THR A 124 34.80 16.63 -1.28
CA THR A 124 33.41 17.10 -1.22
C THR A 124 32.74 16.71 0.10
N LEU A 125 33.00 15.50 0.61
CA LEU A 125 32.49 15.07 1.91
C LEU A 125 33.01 15.98 3.03
N LEU A 126 34.33 16.19 3.08
CA LEU A 126 34.97 17.01 4.11
C LEU A 126 34.50 18.47 4.06
N LYS A 127 34.27 19.02 2.87
CA LYS A 127 33.73 20.38 2.69
C LYS A 127 32.33 20.53 3.30
N ASN A 128 31.47 19.52 3.14
CA ASN A 128 30.07 19.56 3.55
C ASN A 128 29.80 18.83 4.89
N ILE A 129 30.83 18.33 5.57
CA ILE A 129 30.63 17.51 6.79
C ILE A 129 30.01 18.31 7.94
N LYS A 130 30.19 19.64 7.96
CA LYS A 130 29.57 20.52 8.95
C LYS A 130 28.04 20.40 8.94
N ASP A 131 27.43 20.36 7.76
CA ASP A 131 25.98 20.28 7.61
C ASP A 131 25.45 18.92 8.10
N PHE A 132 26.23 17.86 7.88
CA PHE A 132 25.96 16.55 8.47
C PHE A 132 25.99 16.60 10.00
N TYR A 133 27.00 17.25 10.60
CA TYR A 133 27.07 17.42 12.05
C TYR A 133 25.92 18.25 12.62
N GLN A 134 25.45 19.27 11.89
CA GLN A 134 24.31 20.10 12.31
C GLN A 134 22.97 19.37 12.24
N THR A 135 22.82 18.44 11.31
CA THR A 135 21.56 17.71 11.07
C THR A 135 21.53 16.32 11.71
N LYS A 136 22.44 16.04 12.64
CA LYS A 136 22.52 14.75 13.35
C LYS A 136 21.19 14.38 13.98
N GLY A 137 20.77 13.14 13.74
CA GLY A 137 19.51 12.60 14.26
C GLY A 137 18.30 12.85 13.37
N SER A 138 18.41 13.68 12.33
CA SER A 138 17.37 13.81 11.29
C SER A 138 17.40 12.62 10.33
N GLU A 139 16.27 12.28 9.71
CA GLU A 139 16.18 11.17 8.75
C GLU A 139 17.17 11.30 7.59
N LYS A 140 17.36 12.52 7.09
CA LYS A 140 18.33 12.83 6.03
C LYS A 140 19.77 12.51 6.41
N SER A 141 20.13 12.72 7.68
CA SER A 141 21.48 12.39 8.16
C SER A 141 21.75 10.87 8.09
N TYR A 142 20.74 10.05 8.37
CA TYR A 142 20.86 8.59 8.22
C TYR A 142 20.95 8.19 6.75
N GLN A 143 20.07 8.72 5.91
CA GLN A 143 20.09 8.45 4.47
C GLN A 143 21.45 8.78 3.86
N LEU A 144 22.02 9.94 4.21
CA LEU A 144 23.35 10.32 3.78
C LEU A 144 24.42 9.37 4.31
N LEU A 145 24.38 9.01 5.60
CA LEU A 145 25.36 8.10 6.21
C LEU A 145 25.35 6.71 5.55
N PHE A 146 24.16 6.14 5.32
CA PHE A 146 24.02 4.84 4.67
C PHE A 146 24.50 4.85 3.23
N ARG A 147 24.25 5.95 2.50
CA ARG A 147 24.79 6.16 1.16
C ARG A 147 26.31 6.29 1.16
N LEU A 148 26.88 7.04 2.12
CA LEU A 148 28.33 7.26 2.22
C LEU A 148 29.11 6.00 2.60
N LEU A 149 28.56 5.15 3.47
CA LEU A 149 29.27 3.98 4.00
C LEU A 149 29.04 2.71 3.21
N TYR A 150 27.86 2.57 2.61
CA TYR A 150 27.45 1.31 2.03
C TYR A 150 26.69 1.41 0.71
N ASP A 151 26.55 2.61 0.14
CA ASP A 151 25.80 2.86 -1.10
C ASP A 151 24.38 2.25 -1.07
N SER A 152 23.72 2.35 0.08
CA SER A 152 22.36 1.84 0.27
C SER A 152 21.40 2.95 0.66
N ALA A 153 20.18 2.89 0.14
CA ALA A 153 19.08 3.72 0.60
C ALA A 153 18.57 3.19 1.96
N CYS A 154 18.13 4.12 2.82
CA CYS A 154 17.56 3.77 4.12
C CYS A 154 16.23 4.51 4.34
N ASP A 155 15.21 3.75 4.73
CA ASP A 155 13.90 4.26 5.10
C ASP A 155 13.61 4.07 6.58
N PHE A 156 12.70 4.89 7.08
CA PHE A 156 12.26 4.87 8.46
C PHE A 156 10.87 4.27 8.56
N TYR A 157 10.68 3.47 9.60
CA TYR A 157 9.37 3.14 10.11
C TYR A 157 9.32 3.45 11.60
N TYR A 158 8.30 4.18 12.01
CA TYR A 158 8.08 4.53 13.40
C TYR A 158 6.93 3.68 13.96
N PRO A 159 7.21 2.72 14.86
CA PRO A 159 6.18 1.89 15.47
C PRO A 159 5.09 2.71 16.18
N LYS A 160 5.39 3.95 16.59
CA LYS A 160 4.45 4.88 17.21
C LYS A 160 3.18 5.16 16.38
N GLU A 161 3.29 5.12 15.04
CA GLU A 161 2.16 5.38 14.15
C GLU A 161 1.12 4.24 14.17
N ASP A 162 1.54 3.05 14.60
CA ASP A 162 0.67 1.87 14.71
C ASP A 162 0.24 1.57 16.14
N ILE A 163 0.60 2.43 17.10
CA ILE A 163 0.09 2.34 18.46
C ILE A 163 -1.40 2.70 18.46
N LEU A 164 -2.21 1.84 19.06
CA LEU A 164 -3.62 2.07 19.30
C LEU A 164 -3.78 3.29 20.21
N ARG A 165 -4.56 4.27 19.74
CA ARG A 165 -4.95 5.42 20.54
C ARG A 165 -6.41 5.27 20.92
N ALA A 166 -6.66 5.20 22.22
CA ALA A 166 -8.02 5.09 22.75
C ALA A 166 -8.86 6.28 22.23
N SER A 167 -10.04 5.98 21.71
CA SER A 167 -11.01 6.96 21.21
C SER A 167 -10.53 7.84 20.04
N ASP A 168 -9.48 7.45 19.30
CA ASP A 168 -9.05 8.16 18.07
C ASP A 168 -9.78 7.67 16.79
N GLY A 169 -10.88 6.92 16.98
CA GLY A 169 -11.76 6.51 15.88
C GLY A 169 -12.61 7.69 15.42
N ARG A 170 -12.43 8.13 14.17
CA ARG A 170 -13.25 9.19 13.58
C ARG A 170 -14.49 8.58 12.93
N TRP A 171 -15.64 8.74 13.57
CA TRP A 171 -16.95 8.38 13.02
C TRP A 171 -17.42 9.46 12.05
N ILE A 172 -17.86 9.06 10.86
CA ILE A 172 -18.44 9.95 9.86
C ILE A 172 -19.79 9.39 9.47
N GLU A 173 -20.81 10.24 9.54
CA GLU A 173 -22.12 9.98 8.98
C GLU A 173 -22.29 10.92 7.78
N GLU A 174 -22.48 10.35 6.60
CA GLU A 174 -22.59 11.13 5.37
C GLU A 174 -24.05 11.55 5.18
N GLN A 175 -24.26 12.85 4.99
CA GLN A 175 -25.56 13.40 4.64
C GLN A 175 -25.53 13.90 3.21
N ALA A 176 -26.63 13.67 2.48
CA ALA A 176 -26.75 14.08 1.09
C ALA A 176 -28.13 14.65 0.79
N ILE A 177 -28.16 15.47 -0.25
CA ILE A 177 -29.38 15.91 -0.93
C ILE A 177 -29.28 15.49 -2.40
N LYS A 178 -30.40 15.19 -3.03
CA LYS A 178 -30.43 14.91 -4.47
C LYS A 178 -31.13 16.06 -5.19
N ILE A 179 -30.53 16.50 -6.27
CA ILE A 179 -31.01 17.62 -7.09
C ILE A 179 -31.15 17.20 -8.55
N THR A 180 -31.88 18.00 -9.32
CA THR A 180 -31.94 17.89 -10.78
C THR A 180 -30.57 18.13 -11.40
N SER A 181 -30.38 17.57 -12.60
CA SER A 181 -29.15 17.75 -13.39
C SER A 181 -29.34 18.66 -14.61
N ALA A 182 -30.13 19.73 -14.51
CA ALA A 182 -30.44 20.60 -15.66
C ALA A 182 -29.18 21.23 -16.29
N ASN A 183 -28.16 21.53 -15.48
CA ASN A 183 -26.88 22.08 -15.93
C ASN A 183 -25.81 21.01 -16.23
N GLY A 184 -26.16 19.71 -16.14
CA GLY A 184 -25.30 18.58 -16.49
C GLY A 184 -23.91 18.63 -15.82
N VAL A 185 -22.85 18.67 -16.64
CA VAL A 185 -21.44 18.62 -16.19
C VAL A 185 -21.06 19.82 -15.29
N GLU A 186 -21.74 20.96 -15.44
CA GLU A 186 -21.44 22.14 -14.61
C GLU A 186 -21.76 21.89 -13.12
N ASN A 187 -22.64 20.94 -12.80
CA ASN A 187 -22.98 20.60 -11.43
C ASN A 187 -21.80 20.00 -10.64
N PHE A 188 -20.78 19.44 -11.29
CA PHE A 188 -19.57 18.99 -10.60
C PHE A 188 -18.77 20.14 -9.98
N LYS A 189 -18.89 21.36 -10.53
CA LYS A 189 -18.25 22.57 -10.00
C LYS A 189 -18.89 23.08 -8.71
N MET A 190 -20.01 22.49 -8.28
CA MET A 190 -20.61 22.77 -6.97
C MET A 190 -19.75 22.23 -5.82
N SER A 191 -18.87 21.26 -6.08
CA SER A 191 -17.98 20.69 -5.06
C SER A 191 -17.02 21.74 -4.49
N GLY A 192 -17.03 21.92 -3.17
CA GLY A 192 -16.19 22.88 -2.44
C GLY A 192 -16.91 24.19 -2.08
N ASN A 193 -18.00 24.50 -2.79
CA ASN A 193 -18.76 25.74 -2.66
C ASN A 193 -19.91 25.64 -1.65
N LYS A 194 -20.40 26.81 -1.22
CA LYS A 194 -21.58 26.93 -0.36
C LYS A 194 -22.83 26.91 -1.22
N ILE A 195 -23.82 26.13 -0.80
CA ILE A 195 -25.14 26.06 -1.42
C ILE A 195 -26.15 26.79 -0.55
N GLU A 196 -27.08 27.50 -1.18
CA GLU A 196 -28.14 28.24 -0.50
C GLU A 196 -29.48 27.89 -1.14
N GLN A 197 -30.44 27.44 -0.34
CA GLN A 197 -31.80 27.23 -0.76
C GLN A 197 -32.60 28.50 -0.55
N ILE A 198 -33.28 28.95 -1.60
CA ILE A 198 -34.15 30.14 -1.55
C ILE A 198 -35.60 29.68 -1.71
N ASN A 199 -36.49 30.20 -0.86
CA ASN A 199 -37.92 29.93 -0.97
C ASN A 199 -38.49 30.67 -2.19
N ARG A 200 -39.15 29.93 -3.10
CA ARG A 200 -39.77 30.49 -4.32
C ARG A 200 -40.76 31.62 -4.06
N ASN A 201 -41.42 31.66 -2.90
CA ASN A 201 -42.47 32.63 -2.61
C ASN A 201 -41.96 33.95 -2.01
N ASN A 202 -40.88 33.92 -1.22
CA ASN A 202 -40.42 35.08 -0.43
C ASN A 202 -38.98 35.52 -0.74
N SER A 203 -38.25 34.78 -1.60
CA SER A 203 -36.84 35.06 -1.93
C SER A 203 -35.88 35.11 -0.73
N GLU A 204 -36.28 34.54 0.41
CA GLU A 204 -35.43 34.40 1.61
C GLU A 204 -34.64 33.09 1.56
N VAL A 205 -33.39 33.14 2.05
CA VAL A 205 -32.54 31.95 2.21
C VAL A 205 -33.05 31.13 3.39
N THR A 206 -33.58 29.94 3.12
CA THR A 206 -34.15 29.04 4.14
C THR A 206 -33.15 28.06 4.71
N ALA A 207 -32.20 27.60 3.88
CA ALA A 207 -31.18 26.66 4.28
C ALA A 207 -29.87 26.93 3.53
N SER A 208 -28.75 26.60 4.16
CA SER A 208 -27.46 26.62 3.51
C SER A 208 -26.57 25.50 4.01
N ALA A 209 -25.69 25.00 3.15
CA ALA A 209 -24.71 23.97 3.51
C ALA A 209 -23.46 24.11 2.63
N ARG A 210 -22.42 23.35 2.93
CA ARG A 210 -21.23 23.28 2.08
C ARG A 210 -21.11 21.90 1.44
N VAL A 211 -20.91 21.87 0.13
CA VAL A 211 -20.77 20.61 -0.62
C VAL A 211 -19.32 20.19 -0.57
N TYR A 212 -19.08 18.93 -0.21
CA TYR A 212 -17.72 18.35 -0.22
C TYR A 212 -17.52 17.28 -1.30
N ARG A 213 -18.61 16.69 -1.82
CA ARG A 213 -18.57 15.71 -2.90
C ARG A 213 -19.85 15.80 -3.72
N VAL A 214 -19.72 15.62 -5.03
CA VAL A 214 -20.83 15.54 -5.98
C VAL A 214 -20.74 14.21 -6.72
N SER A 215 -21.87 13.53 -6.88
CA SER A 215 -22.00 12.33 -7.70
C SER A 215 -23.19 12.51 -8.64
N GLN A 216 -23.15 11.92 -9.83
CA GLN A 216 -24.23 11.99 -10.79
C GLN A 216 -24.53 10.59 -11.33
N TYR A 217 -25.80 10.21 -11.36
CA TYR A 217 -26.26 8.92 -11.82
C TYR A 217 -27.72 8.98 -12.26
N ASN A 218 -28.17 7.98 -13.01
CA ASN A 218 -29.56 7.89 -13.45
C ASN A 218 -30.34 6.95 -12.53
N ILE A 219 -31.50 7.42 -12.03
CA ILE A 219 -32.52 6.56 -11.42
C ILE A 219 -33.72 6.57 -12.36
N GLY A 220 -33.94 5.46 -13.05
CA GLY A 220 -35.02 5.33 -14.03
C GLY A 220 -34.90 6.38 -15.15
N PRO A 221 -35.92 7.22 -15.40
CA PRO A 221 -35.89 8.26 -16.41
C PRO A 221 -35.24 9.56 -15.91
N HIS A 222 -34.88 9.67 -14.63
CA HIS A 222 -34.37 10.90 -14.04
C HIS A 222 -32.84 10.88 -13.93
N GLU A 223 -32.20 11.92 -14.44
CA GLU A 223 -30.79 12.21 -14.21
C GLU A 223 -30.66 12.97 -12.88
N VAL A 224 -29.91 12.39 -11.95
CA VAL A 224 -29.84 12.84 -10.57
C VAL A 224 -28.42 13.23 -10.24
N THR A 225 -28.24 14.44 -9.71
CA THR A 225 -27.00 14.85 -9.07
C THR A 225 -27.17 14.75 -7.55
N GLU A 226 -26.37 13.91 -6.91
CA GLU A 226 -26.31 13.75 -5.47
C GLU A 226 -25.17 14.60 -4.88
N LEU A 227 -25.56 15.54 -4.02
CA LEU A 227 -24.65 16.44 -3.32
C LEU A 227 -24.46 15.95 -1.90
N PHE A 228 -23.22 15.60 -1.54
CA PHE A 228 -22.87 15.31 -0.16
C PHE A 228 -22.46 16.60 0.54
N ILE A 229 -23.16 16.90 1.63
CA ILE A 229 -23.11 18.20 2.30
C ILE A 229 -22.61 18.08 3.73
N ASN A 230 -21.98 19.13 4.22
CA ASN A 230 -21.60 19.31 5.62
C ASN A 230 -21.98 20.72 6.11
N SER A 231 -21.92 20.93 7.42
CA SER A 231 -22.18 22.23 8.06
C SER A 231 -23.55 22.83 7.67
N ILE A 232 -24.61 22.02 7.80
CA ILE A 232 -25.98 22.42 7.46
C ILE A 232 -26.49 23.49 8.44
N VAL A 233 -27.05 24.57 7.89
CA VAL A 233 -27.73 25.64 8.63
C VAL A 233 -29.12 25.80 8.04
N GLY A 234 -30.17 25.57 8.85
CA GLY A 234 -31.56 25.54 8.39
C GLY A 234 -32.02 24.15 7.95
N GLU A 235 -33.22 24.05 7.39
CA GLU A 235 -33.83 22.80 6.94
C GLU A 235 -34.13 22.87 5.43
N PHE A 236 -33.59 21.91 4.68
CA PHE A 236 -33.85 21.82 3.24
C PHE A 236 -35.25 21.27 2.98
N LYS A 237 -36.00 21.93 2.10
CA LYS A 237 -37.32 21.49 1.65
C LYS A 237 -37.26 20.91 0.23
N SER A 238 -38.08 19.90 -0.04
CA SER A 238 -38.21 19.29 -1.37
C SER A 238 -38.97 20.22 -2.31
N GLY A 239 -38.56 20.27 -3.58
CA GLY A 239 -39.21 21.06 -4.64
C GLY A 239 -38.81 22.54 -4.70
N GLU A 240 -37.94 22.99 -3.80
CA GLU A 240 -37.38 24.35 -3.81
C GLU A 240 -36.04 24.40 -4.58
N ASP A 241 -35.71 25.60 -5.07
CA ASP A 241 -34.52 25.84 -5.88
C ASP A 241 -33.28 26.07 -4.99
N VAL A 242 -32.18 25.38 -5.31
CA VAL A 242 -30.87 25.55 -4.66
C VAL A 242 -29.93 26.28 -5.59
N PHE A 243 -29.30 27.32 -5.05
CA PHE A 243 -28.38 28.19 -5.74
C PHE A 243 -26.95 27.97 -5.27
N VAL A 244 -26.02 27.97 -6.22
CA VAL A 244 -24.58 27.88 -5.96
C VAL A 244 -23.88 28.96 -6.75
N THR A 245 -23.17 29.84 -6.06
CA THR A 245 -22.28 30.82 -6.68
C THR A 245 -20.88 30.21 -6.77
N ILE A 246 -20.40 30.01 -8.00
CA ILE A 246 -19.05 29.51 -8.29
C ILE A 246 -18.06 30.68 -8.22
N ASP A 247 -16.78 30.39 -8.01
CA ASP A 247 -15.68 31.37 -7.96
C ASP A 247 -15.62 32.33 -9.17
N ASP A 248 -16.13 31.91 -10.34
CA ASP A 248 -16.21 32.71 -11.57
C ASP A 248 -17.40 33.70 -11.57
N GLY A 249 -18.21 33.75 -10.51
CA GLY A 249 -19.39 34.60 -10.38
C GLY A 249 -20.64 34.06 -11.10
N THR A 250 -20.56 32.87 -11.72
CA THR A 250 -21.71 32.18 -12.29
C THR A 250 -22.58 31.57 -11.20
N VAL A 251 -23.89 31.70 -11.35
CA VAL A 251 -24.88 31.13 -10.42
C VAL A 251 -25.53 29.93 -11.10
N LEU A 252 -25.33 28.75 -10.52
CA LEU A 252 -26.07 27.54 -10.89
C LEU A 252 -27.32 27.43 -10.03
N SER A 253 -28.43 27.01 -10.63
CA SER A 253 -29.71 26.79 -9.96
C SER A 253 -30.27 25.43 -10.38
N GLU A 254 -30.67 24.63 -9.39
CA GLU A 254 -31.23 23.29 -9.56
C GLU A 254 -32.34 23.04 -8.52
N VAL A 255 -33.30 22.17 -8.85
CA VAL A 255 -34.41 21.84 -7.96
C VAL A 255 -34.04 20.66 -7.06
N VAL A 256 -34.38 20.73 -5.77
CA VAL A 256 -34.16 19.62 -4.83
C VAL A 256 -35.26 18.56 -4.97
N TYR A 257 -34.86 17.31 -5.20
CA TYR A 257 -35.78 16.17 -5.20
C TYR A 257 -36.26 15.84 -3.79
N GLY A 258 -37.53 15.45 -3.68
CA GLY A 258 -38.03 14.80 -2.48
C GLY A 258 -37.55 13.36 -2.40
N LEU A 259 -36.98 12.99 -1.26
CA LEU A 259 -36.43 11.67 -0.99
C LEU A 259 -37.38 10.87 -0.12
N PHE A 260 -37.41 9.57 -0.36
CA PHE A 260 -37.98 8.57 0.52
C PHE A 260 -37.23 8.64 1.84
N SER A 261 -37.90 9.17 2.87
CA SER A 261 -37.32 9.39 4.17
C SER A 261 -38.35 9.08 5.25
N ASP A 262 -37.90 8.90 6.49
CA ASP A 262 -38.76 8.85 7.67
C ASP A 262 -39.96 7.89 7.57
N ILE A 263 -39.71 6.61 7.89
CA ILE A 263 -40.72 5.55 7.89
C ILE A 263 -41.43 5.55 9.25
N VAL A 264 -42.70 5.93 9.26
CA VAL A 264 -43.57 5.89 10.45
C VAL A 264 -44.40 4.62 10.42
N ILE A 265 -44.21 3.74 11.40
CA ILE A 265 -44.96 2.48 11.52
C ILE A 265 -46.32 2.79 12.16
N LEU A 266 -47.41 2.40 11.49
CA LEU A 266 -48.78 2.53 11.97
C LEU A 266 -49.26 1.24 12.64
N GLU A 267 -49.02 0.11 11.98
CA GLU A 267 -49.33 -1.22 12.48
C GLU A 267 -48.06 -2.08 12.43
N GLU A 268 -47.65 -2.62 13.57
CA GLU A 268 -46.37 -3.33 13.73
C GLU A 268 -46.38 -4.78 13.21
N GLY A 269 -47.58 -5.37 13.05
CA GLY A 269 -47.78 -6.75 12.63
C GLY A 269 -47.05 -7.79 13.48
N GLU A 270 -46.98 -9.03 12.98
CA GLU A 270 -46.28 -10.14 13.64
C GLU A 270 -45.56 -11.02 12.61
N GLY A 271 -44.48 -11.69 13.03
CA GLY A 271 -43.73 -12.64 12.19
C GLY A 271 -42.67 -12.04 11.25
N TYR A 272 -42.32 -10.77 11.39
CA TYR A 272 -41.28 -10.10 10.61
C TYR A 272 -39.87 -10.39 11.15
N LYS A 273 -38.88 -10.37 10.26
CA LYS A 273 -37.45 -10.55 10.55
C LYS A 273 -36.67 -9.28 10.21
N THR A 274 -35.55 -9.08 10.89
CA THR A 274 -34.60 -8.01 10.53
C THR A 274 -34.10 -8.22 9.10
N GLY A 275 -34.19 -7.19 8.28
CA GLY A 275 -33.82 -7.22 6.86
C GLY A 275 -34.99 -7.44 5.89
N ASP A 276 -36.20 -7.67 6.37
CA ASP A 276 -37.40 -7.73 5.53
C ASP A 276 -37.58 -6.41 4.76
N ARG A 277 -37.89 -6.51 3.47
CA ARG A 277 -37.94 -5.35 2.57
C ARG A 277 -39.24 -4.58 2.77
N CYS A 278 -39.16 -3.28 2.59
CA CYS A 278 -40.31 -2.39 2.57
C CYS A 278 -40.49 -1.85 1.16
N ARG A 279 -41.70 -1.98 0.63
CA ARG A 279 -42.11 -1.42 -0.67
C ARG A 279 -43.24 -0.43 -0.48
N ILE A 280 -43.40 0.47 -1.45
CA ILE A 280 -44.56 1.34 -1.50
C ILE A 280 -45.77 0.48 -1.87
N ASP A 281 -46.89 0.70 -1.16
CA ASP A 281 -48.15 0.06 -1.49
C ASP A 281 -48.72 0.74 -2.74
N ASP A 282 -48.53 0.11 -3.89
CA ASP A 282 -49.02 0.54 -5.19
C ASP A 282 -50.48 0.13 -5.42
N GLY A 283 -51.26 0.05 -4.32
CA GLY A 283 -52.62 -0.46 -4.28
C GLY A 283 -53.43 -0.09 -5.52
N LEU A 284 -54.19 -1.06 -6.03
CA LEU A 284 -55.01 -1.01 -7.25
C LEU A 284 -56.03 0.16 -7.29
N ASP A 285 -56.13 0.96 -6.23
CA ASP A 285 -56.98 2.14 -6.16
C ASP A 285 -56.20 3.37 -6.65
N SER A 286 -56.51 3.77 -7.88
CA SER A 286 -55.78 4.73 -8.73
C SER A 286 -55.79 6.20 -8.25
N ALA A 287 -55.89 6.46 -6.94
CA ALA A 287 -55.99 7.82 -6.39
C ALA A 287 -54.63 8.43 -6.01
N VAL A 288 -53.59 7.62 -5.75
CA VAL A 288 -52.26 8.12 -5.40
C VAL A 288 -51.29 7.75 -6.53
N GLN A 289 -51.06 8.69 -7.45
CA GLN A 289 -50.05 8.52 -8.49
C GLN A 289 -48.68 8.57 -7.82
N ASN A 290 -48.02 7.42 -7.71
CA ASN A 290 -46.63 7.38 -7.27
C ASN A 290 -45.75 8.03 -8.36
N MET A 291 -45.36 9.29 -8.15
CA MET A 291 -44.47 10.02 -9.06
C MET A 291 -42.99 9.79 -8.75
N GLY A 292 -42.67 9.04 -7.69
CA GLY A 292 -41.31 8.81 -7.22
C GLY A 292 -40.78 7.43 -7.55
N GLU A 293 -39.49 7.36 -7.90
CA GLU A 293 -38.82 6.11 -8.31
C GLU A 293 -37.63 5.76 -7.40
N GLY A 294 -37.39 4.45 -7.21
CA GLY A 294 -36.16 3.93 -6.61
C GLY A 294 -36.08 3.90 -5.07
N GLY A 295 -37.13 4.35 -4.36
CA GLY A 295 -37.22 4.30 -2.90
C GLY A 295 -37.29 2.87 -2.37
N LYS A 296 -36.43 2.53 -1.40
CA LYS A 296 -36.37 1.20 -0.76
C LYS A 296 -36.13 1.36 0.73
N GLY A 297 -36.90 0.64 1.54
CA GLY A 297 -36.69 0.53 2.98
C GLY A 297 -36.45 -0.92 3.41
N LYS A 298 -35.98 -1.10 4.65
CA LYS A 298 -35.86 -2.41 5.29
C LYS A 298 -36.16 -2.33 6.78
N VAL A 299 -36.64 -3.44 7.34
CA VAL A 299 -36.85 -3.58 8.78
C VAL A 299 -35.49 -3.63 9.49
N ASN A 300 -35.32 -2.76 10.48
CA ASN A 300 -34.09 -2.65 11.27
C ASN A 300 -34.16 -3.49 12.55
N GLU A 301 -35.22 -3.31 13.33
CA GLU A 301 -35.41 -4.06 14.58
C GLU A 301 -36.81 -4.66 14.69
N VAL A 302 -36.86 -5.89 15.20
CA VAL A 302 -38.09 -6.62 15.50
C VAL A 302 -38.12 -7.05 16.97
N SER A 303 -39.33 -7.13 17.53
CA SER A 303 -39.59 -7.73 18.85
C SER A 303 -39.37 -9.25 18.83
N LEU A 304 -39.31 -9.88 20.01
CA LEU A 304 -39.22 -11.35 20.17
C LEU A 304 -40.37 -12.12 19.47
N LYS A 305 -41.52 -11.47 19.25
CA LYS A 305 -42.68 -12.00 18.53
C LYS A 305 -42.71 -11.65 17.03
N GLY A 306 -41.69 -10.94 16.53
CA GLY A 306 -41.61 -10.50 15.14
C GLY A 306 -42.44 -9.27 14.79
N SER A 307 -42.79 -8.43 15.78
CA SER A 307 -43.41 -7.11 15.52
C SER A 307 -42.34 -6.08 15.18
N ILE A 308 -42.56 -5.26 14.15
CA ILE A 308 -41.59 -4.28 13.66
C ILE A 308 -41.49 -3.10 14.64
N LYS A 309 -40.29 -2.82 15.16
CA LYS A 309 -40.03 -1.67 16.03
C LYS A 309 -39.52 -0.47 15.27
N THR A 310 -38.53 -0.70 14.40
CA THR A 310 -37.90 0.37 13.60
C THR A 310 -37.65 -0.13 12.19
N ALA A 311 -37.83 0.75 11.22
CA ALA A 311 -37.49 0.55 9.83
C ALA A 311 -36.54 1.67 9.39
N ILE A 312 -35.59 1.33 8.54
CA ILE A 312 -34.60 2.26 7.99
C ILE A 312 -34.74 2.35 6.47
N VAL A 313 -34.39 3.50 5.94
CA VAL A 313 -34.31 3.70 4.49
C VAL A 313 -32.97 3.17 4.00
N ASP A 314 -33.02 2.32 2.98
CA ASP A 314 -31.83 1.77 2.32
C ASP A 314 -31.47 2.61 1.08
N ASN A 315 -32.48 3.05 0.33
CA ASN A 315 -32.32 3.99 -0.78
C ASN A 315 -33.44 5.04 -0.75
N GLY A 316 -33.06 6.32 -0.74
CA GLY A 316 -33.99 7.44 -0.77
C GLY A 316 -34.76 7.60 -2.08
N GLY A 317 -34.37 6.93 -3.17
CA GLY A 317 -34.99 7.15 -4.49
C GLY A 317 -34.99 8.63 -4.90
N VAL A 318 -35.95 9.04 -5.73
CA VAL A 318 -36.18 10.44 -6.14
C VAL A 318 -37.66 10.73 -6.40
N ASN A 319 -38.02 12.02 -6.33
CA ASN A 319 -39.31 12.59 -6.73
C ASN A 319 -40.53 12.18 -5.90
N TYR A 320 -40.33 11.98 -4.58
CA TYR A 320 -41.43 11.79 -3.63
C TYR A 320 -41.94 13.12 -3.10
N THR A 321 -43.17 13.50 -3.45
CA THR A 321 -43.76 14.81 -3.08
C THR A 321 -44.81 14.72 -1.99
N GLU A 322 -45.48 13.57 -1.86
CA GLU A 322 -46.55 13.34 -0.88
C GLU A 322 -46.24 12.12 0.00
N PRO A 323 -46.81 12.04 1.22
CA PRO A 323 -46.70 10.85 2.04
C PRO A 323 -47.34 9.63 1.37
N LEU A 324 -46.64 8.51 1.34
CA LEU A 324 -47.10 7.28 0.68
C LEU A 324 -47.23 6.12 1.67
N PRO A 325 -48.29 5.30 1.55
CA PRO A 325 -48.41 4.07 2.33
C PRO A 325 -47.34 3.05 1.92
N LEU A 326 -46.87 2.30 2.89
CA LEU A 326 -45.83 1.29 2.77
C LEU A 326 -46.33 -0.08 3.24
N VAL A 327 -45.92 -1.11 2.53
CA VAL A 327 -46.13 -2.52 2.87
C VAL A 327 -44.78 -3.20 3.02
N PHE A 328 -44.69 -4.09 4.01
CA PHE A 328 -43.51 -4.91 4.26
C PHE A 328 -43.67 -6.28 3.59
N ASP A 329 -42.60 -6.75 2.96
CA ASP A 329 -42.50 -8.08 2.40
C ASP A 329 -42.23 -9.07 3.55
N GLY A 330 -43.15 -10.01 3.76
CA GLY A 330 -43.04 -11.03 4.82
C GLY A 330 -44.06 -10.87 5.96
N GLY A 331 -43.83 -11.60 7.05
CA GLY A 331 -44.70 -11.64 8.23
C GLY A 331 -46.14 -12.07 7.91
N ASN A 332 -47.07 -11.62 8.75
CA ASN A 332 -48.50 -11.89 8.60
C ASN A 332 -49.23 -10.97 7.60
N GLY A 333 -48.50 -10.12 6.87
CA GLY A 333 -49.06 -9.17 5.90
C GLY A 333 -49.89 -8.03 6.50
N ARG A 334 -49.91 -7.88 7.83
CA ARG A 334 -50.68 -6.86 8.54
C ARG A 334 -49.87 -5.64 8.97
N ALA A 335 -48.54 -5.64 8.80
CA ALA A 335 -47.79 -4.43 9.07
C ALA A 335 -48.11 -3.35 8.04
N ARG A 336 -48.29 -2.12 8.51
CA ARG A 336 -48.54 -0.92 7.71
C ARG A 336 -47.67 0.21 8.21
N ALA A 337 -47.04 0.93 7.29
CA ALA A 337 -46.28 2.13 7.59
C ALA A 337 -46.61 3.23 6.58
N THR A 338 -46.23 4.46 6.90
CA THR A 338 -46.29 5.61 6.01
C THR A 338 -44.90 6.21 5.89
N MET A 339 -44.50 6.60 4.69
CA MET A 339 -43.27 7.34 4.42
C MET A 339 -43.58 8.83 4.31
N ASN A 340 -42.77 9.68 4.95
CA ASN A 340 -42.84 11.14 4.77
C ASN A 340 -41.64 11.64 3.97
N PRO A 341 -41.84 12.30 2.80
CA PRO A 341 -40.71 12.76 2.01
C PRO A 341 -39.94 13.89 2.71
N LYS A 342 -38.61 13.83 2.68
CA LYS A 342 -37.70 14.92 3.10
C LYS A 342 -36.66 15.17 2.02
N ALA A 343 -36.04 16.34 2.03
CA ALA A 343 -34.97 16.66 1.09
C ALA A 343 -33.61 16.05 1.47
N LEU A 344 -33.42 15.69 2.74
CA LEU A 344 -32.15 15.22 3.30
C LEU A 344 -32.18 13.71 3.55
N ILE A 345 -31.15 13.01 3.09
CA ILE A 345 -30.90 11.60 3.42
C ILE A 345 -29.62 11.48 4.26
N SER A 346 -29.67 10.65 5.30
CA SER A 346 -28.50 10.25 6.09
C SER A 346 -28.12 8.82 5.74
N TYR A 347 -26.86 8.60 5.40
CA TYR A 347 -26.32 7.27 5.17
C TYR A 347 -25.79 6.66 6.46
N PRO A 348 -25.77 5.32 6.59
CA PRO A 348 -25.16 4.66 7.73
C PRO A 348 -23.71 5.13 7.91
N GLY A 349 -23.40 5.62 9.11
CA GLY A 349 -22.06 6.10 9.39
C GLY A 349 -21.02 4.98 9.36
N TYR A 350 -19.77 5.37 9.14
CA TYR A 350 -18.63 4.47 9.18
C TYR A 350 -17.43 5.14 9.86
N PHE A 351 -16.53 4.32 10.40
CA PHE A 351 -15.27 4.81 10.94
C PHE A 351 -14.28 5.03 9.80
N LYS A 352 -13.91 6.29 9.54
CA LYS A 352 -12.89 6.65 8.53
C LYS A 352 -11.49 6.18 8.93
N SER A 353 -11.17 6.23 10.23
CA SER A 353 -9.88 5.78 10.77
C SER A 353 -10.03 4.48 11.55
N ASN A 354 -8.97 3.67 11.49
CA ASN A 354 -8.84 2.44 12.27
C ASN A 354 -8.08 2.65 13.60
N ASN A 355 -7.65 3.88 13.90
CA ASN A 355 -6.77 4.20 15.02
C ASN A 355 -7.33 3.83 16.40
N GLY A 356 -8.67 3.86 16.54
CA GLY A 356 -9.37 3.51 17.77
C GLY A 356 -9.90 2.07 17.82
N LYS A 357 -9.67 1.24 16.78
CA LYS A 357 -10.22 -0.11 16.70
C LYS A 357 -9.18 -1.14 17.15
N LEU A 358 -9.46 -1.85 18.24
CA LEU A 358 -8.59 -2.90 18.78
C LEU A 358 -8.43 -4.08 17.81
N SER A 359 -9.49 -4.44 17.07
CA SER A 359 -9.50 -5.55 16.11
C SER A 359 -8.96 -5.18 14.71
N SER A 360 -8.22 -4.07 14.59
CA SER A 360 -7.67 -3.59 13.32
C SER A 360 -6.15 -3.79 13.23
N ASN A 361 -5.50 -3.10 12.30
CA ASN A 361 -4.05 -3.03 12.10
C ASN A 361 -3.25 -2.31 13.20
N LYS A 362 -3.89 -1.82 14.27
CA LYS A 362 -3.19 -1.15 15.39
C LYS A 362 -2.69 -2.14 16.44
N ARG A 363 -1.77 -1.69 17.30
CA ARG A 363 -1.03 -2.51 18.27
C ARG A 363 -1.04 -1.85 19.65
N ILE A 364 -1.01 -2.68 20.69
CA ILE A 364 -0.88 -2.20 22.08
C ILE A 364 0.60 -1.92 22.35
N GLN A 365 0.88 -0.92 23.18
CA GLN A 365 2.24 -0.61 23.61
C GLN A 365 2.85 -1.78 24.40
N ASP A 366 4.08 -2.14 24.09
CA ASP A 366 4.79 -3.28 24.70
C ASP A 366 6.01 -2.87 25.52
N GLY A 367 6.32 -1.56 25.59
CA GLY A 367 7.51 -1.02 26.27
C GLY A 367 8.84 -1.39 25.62
N HIS A 368 8.83 -2.00 24.43
CA HIS A 368 10.03 -2.47 23.73
C HIS A 368 10.01 -2.07 22.24
N TYR A 369 9.15 -2.66 21.42
CA TYR A 369 9.06 -2.38 19.98
C TYR A 369 7.98 -1.35 19.66
N TYR A 370 6.76 -1.55 20.17
CA TYR A 370 5.66 -0.59 20.02
C TYR A 370 5.70 0.42 21.16
N GLN A 371 6.48 1.48 20.96
CA GLN A 371 6.60 2.60 21.89
C GLN A 371 6.94 3.91 21.16
N ASP A 372 6.71 5.04 21.81
CA ASP A 372 6.93 6.37 21.23
C ASP A 372 8.41 6.66 20.92
N TYR A 373 9.32 6.05 21.69
CA TYR A 373 10.77 6.23 21.58
C TYR A 373 11.46 5.13 20.78
N SER A 374 10.78 4.55 19.78
CA SER A 374 11.35 3.51 18.93
C SER A 374 11.33 3.91 17.46
N TYR A 375 12.31 3.43 16.71
CA TYR A 375 12.33 3.55 15.26
C TYR A 375 12.99 2.31 14.64
N VAL A 376 12.54 1.97 13.44
CA VAL A 376 13.05 0.86 12.64
C VAL A 376 13.70 1.43 11.40
N LEU A 377 14.96 1.06 11.17
CA LEU A 377 15.67 1.35 9.93
C LEU A 377 15.46 0.20 8.96
N LYS A 378 14.92 0.52 7.79
CA LYS A 378 14.79 -0.37 6.65
C LYS A 378 15.97 -0.12 5.73
N ALA A 379 16.86 -1.09 5.62
CA ALA A 379 18.04 -1.01 4.75
C ALA A 379 18.34 -2.40 4.19
N GLU A 380 19.13 -2.48 3.13
CA GLU A 380 19.55 -3.78 2.55
C GLU A 380 20.55 -4.52 3.44
N ILE A 381 21.18 -3.79 4.36
CA ILE A 381 22.29 -4.27 5.18
C ILE A 381 21.76 -4.77 6.52
N SER A 382 22.41 -5.81 7.05
CA SER A 382 22.07 -6.34 8.37
C SER A 382 22.35 -5.31 9.48
N LEU A 383 21.48 -5.29 10.49
CA LEU A 383 21.59 -4.39 11.63
C LEU A 383 22.96 -4.48 12.32
N ASP A 384 23.50 -5.68 12.49
CA ASP A 384 24.74 -5.91 13.23
C ASP A 384 25.95 -5.24 12.58
N THR A 385 25.94 -5.07 11.25
CA THR A 385 27.02 -4.42 10.50
C THR A 385 27.13 -2.92 10.82
N TYR A 386 26.00 -2.20 10.88
CA TYR A 386 26.00 -0.74 11.00
C TYR A 386 25.65 -0.21 12.40
N LYS A 387 25.12 -1.07 13.28
CA LYS A 387 24.64 -0.69 14.61
C LYS A 387 25.68 0.04 15.45
N GLU A 388 26.94 -0.41 15.45
CA GLU A 388 27.99 0.24 16.22
C GLU A 388 28.38 1.61 15.67
N VAL A 389 28.51 1.72 14.35
CA VAL A 389 28.89 2.96 13.66
C VAL A 389 27.81 4.02 13.89
N LEU A 390 26.55 3.64 13.71
CA LEU A 390 25.41 4.52 13.90
C LEU A 390 25.31 5.00 15.36
N LYS A 391 25.49 4.10 16.34
CA LYS A 391 25.51 4.45 17.77
C LYS A 391 26.59 5.48 18.13
N LYS A 392 27.75 5.40 17.47
CA LYS A 392 28.87 6.35 17.70
C LYS A 392 28.67 7.69 17.00
N LEU A 393 27.95 7.72 15.87
CA LEU A 393 27.89 8.90 15.00
C LEU A 393 26.62 9.74 15.16
N ILE A 394 25.43 9.12 15.07
CA ILE A 394 24.16 9.85 14.83
C ILE A 394 22.97 9.38 15.67
N HIS A 395 23.11 8.31 16.46
CA HIS A 395 22.00 7.78 17.25
C HIS A 395 21.52 8.79 18.33
N PRO A 396 20.23 9.17 18.34
CA PRO A 396 19.66 10.03 19.38
C PRO A 396 19.65 9.32 20.73
N ALA A 397 20.01 10.06 21.78
CA ALA A 397 19.86 9.56 23.15
C ALA A 397 18.38 9.32 23.48
N GLY A 398 18.09 8.18 24.12
CA GLY A 398 16.74 7.82 24.58
C GLY A 398 15.87 7.10 23.55
N MET A 399 16.30 7.00 22.29
CA MET A 399 15.58 6.21 21.27
C MET A 399 16.09 4.77 21.20
N ARG A 400 15.19 3.81 20.99
CA ARG A 400 15.52 2.41 20.72
C ARG A 400 15.51 2.16 19.22
N MET A 401 16.66 1.80 18.67
CA MET A 401 16.83 1.47 17.26
C MET A 401 16.56 -0.03 17.03
N PHE A 402 15.78 -0.31 15.99
CA PHE A 402 15.63 -1.62 15.37
C PHE A 402 16.06 -1.56 13.91
N GLY A 403 16.42 -2.70 13.34
CA GLY A 403 16.75 -2.83 11.93
C GLY A 403 15.90 -3.91 11.31
N SER A 404 15.39 -3.66 10.12
CA SER A 404 14.74 -4.65 9.27
C SER A 404 15.42 -4.64 7.91
N ILE A 405 15.75 -5.84 7.41
CA ILE A 405 16.33 -5.96 6.08
C ILE A 405 15.21 -5.76 5.07
N SER A 406 15.37 -4.76 4.21
CA SER A 406 14.45 -4.48 3.11
C SER A 406 15.21 -4.63 1.81
N ILE A 407 14.91 -5.68 1.07
CA ILE A 407 15.50 -5.92 -0.25
C ILE A 407 14.65 -5.15 -1.25
N MET A 408 14.98 -3.90 -1.51
CA MET A 408 14.38 -3.15 -2.62
C MET A 408 15.16 -3.43 -3.90
N LYS A 409 15.24 -4.70 -4.28
CA LYS A 409 15.75 -5.05 -5.59
C LYS A 409 14.65 -4.73 -6.58
N SER A 410 14.88 -3.75 -7.46
CA SER A 410 14.06 -3.61 -8.66
C SER A 410 14.13 -4.94 -9.41
N LEU A 411 13.03 -5.70 -9.36
CA LEU A 411 12.84 -6.82 -10.25
C LEU A 411 12.57 -6.21 -11.63
N GLN A 412 13.63 -5.91 -12.37
CA GLN A 412 13.50 -5.68 -13.80
C GLN A 412 13.14 -7.01 -14.45
N SER A 413 11.86 -7.15 -14.77
CA SER A 413 11.36 -8.17 -15.70
C SER A 413 11.42 -7.57 -17.11
N ASP A 414 12.14 -8.25 -18.02
CA ASP A 414 12.17 -7.92 -19.46
C ASP A 414 10.86 -8.29 -20.19
N GLN A 415 9.79 -8.67 -19.46
CA GLN A 415 8.51 -9.04 -20.04
C GLN A 415 7.61 -7.80 -20.17
N PRO A 416 7.20 -7.40 -21.40
CA PRO A 416 6.44 -6.17 -21.64
C PRO A 416 4.99 -6.19 -21.14
N PHE A 417 4.46 -7.33 -20.69
CA PHE A 417 3.11 -7.45 -20.15
C PHE A 417 3.08 -8.46 -19.01
N HIS A 418 3.16 -7.97 -17.78
CA HIS A 418 2.82 -8.76 -16.60
C HIS A 418 2.10 -7.90 -15.58
N SER A 419 0.84 -8.23 -15.29
CA SER A 419 0.12 -7.71 -14.13
C SER A 419 0.16 -8.76 -13.03
N GLU A 420 0.97 -8.47 -12.01
CA GLU A 420 1.04 -9.32 -10.83
C GLU A 420 -0.03 -8.85 -9.83
N HIS A 421 -1.16 -9.56 -9.78
CA HIS A 421 -2.18 -9.30 -8.75
C HIS A 421 -1.71 -9.97 -7.44
N GLN A 422 -0.90 -9.26 -6.66
CA GLN A 422 -0.62 -9.68 -5.28
C GLN A 422 -1.89 -9.50 -4.45
N SER A 423 -2.71 -10.55 -4.38
CA SER A 423 -3.79 -10.62 -3.41
C SER A 423 -3.20 -10.96 -2.04
N TYR A 424 -3.12 -9.95 -1.17
CA TYR A 424 -2.88 -10.18 0.25
C TYR A 424 -4.21 -10.53 0.89
N GLU A 425 -4.44 -11.80 1.17
CA GLU A 425 -5.54 -12.19 2.06
C GLU A 425 -5.08 -11.92 3.50
N ILE A 426 -5.70 -10.94 4.15
CA ILE A 426 -5.51 -10.71 5.58
C ILE A 426 -6.36 -11.77 6.28
N PRO A 427 -5.78 -12.76 6.98
CA PRO A 427 -6.58 -13.76 7.67
C PRO A 427 -7.34 -13.07 8.80
N VAL A 428 -8.62 -12.79 8.58
CA VAL A 428 -9.54 -12.44 9.65
C VAL A 428 -9.75 -13.73 10.45
N ILE A 429 -9.32 -13.72 11.70
CA ILE A 429 -9.38 -14.85 12.65
C ILE A 429 -10.80 -15.47 12.73
N GLY A 430 -11.84 -14.75 12.31
CA GLY A 430 -13.22 -15.22 12.23
C GLY A 430 -13.49 -16.40 11.30
N HIS A 431 -12.68 -16.65 10.26
CA HIS A 431 -12.90 -17.77 9.32
C HIS A 431 -12.18 -19.07 9.68
N TYR A 432 -11.30 -19.06 10.70
CA TYR A 432 -10.35 -20.15 10.96
C TYR A 432 -10.41 -20.76 12.37
N THR A 433 -11.43 -20.45 13.18
CA THR A 433 -11.57 -21.10 14.49
C THR A 433 -12.52 -22.30 14.40
N PRO A 434 -12.05 -23.54 14.62
CA PRO A 434 -12.92 -24.72 14.75
C PRO A 434 -13.79 -24.71 16.01
N TYR A 435 -13.69 -23.68 16.84
CA TYR A 435 -14.19 -23.66 18.21
C TYR A 435 -15.04 -22.42 18.45
N LYS A 436 -16.34 -22.63 18.69
CA LYS A 436 -17.13 -21.69 19.47
C LYS A 436 -16.84 -21.97 20.94
N VAL A 437 -16.56 -20.95 21.75
CA VAL A 437 -16.11 -21.06 23.16
C VAL A 437 -17.14 -21.75 24.10
N SER A 438 -18.27 -22.22 23.56
CA SER A 438 -19.36 -22.85 24.31
C SER A 438 -19.51 -24.36 24.09
N THR A 439 -18.62 -25.05 23.36
CA THR A 439 -18.75 -26.49 23.10
C THR A 439 -17.75 -27.31 23.91
N THR A 440 -18.24 -28.25 24.74
CA THR A 440 -17.43 -29.14 25.59
C THR A 440 -17.20 -30.54 25.01
N TYR A 441 -17.74 -30.85 23.82
CA TYR A 441 -17.60 -32.16 23.19
C TYR A 441 -16.33 -32.26 22.32
N ASN A 442 -15.55 -33.32 22.54
CA ASN A 442 -14.38 -33.67 21.73
C ASN A 442 -14.83 -34.48 20.50
N LEU A 443 -14.82 -33.85 19.32
CA LEU A 443 -15.33 -34.44 18.07
C LEU A 443 -14.30 -35.27 17.28
N ARG A 444 -13.08 -35.50 17.80
CA ARG A 444 -12.14 -36.47 17.21
C ARG A 444 -12.51 -37.92 17.52
N ASP A 445 -13.29 -38.13 18.56
CA ASP A 445 -13.63 -39.46 19.05
C ASP A 445 -15.13 -39.71 18.84
N ASN A 446 -15.55 -39.74 17.57
CA ASN A 446 -16.97 -39.82 17.22
C ASN A 446 -17.47 -41.26 17.01
N GLY A 447 -17.02 -42.19 17.86
CA GLY A 447 -17.65 -43.50 18.08
C GLY A 447 -17.89 -44.40 16.86
N LEU A 448 -17.33 -44.09 15.69
CA LEU A 448 -17.57 -44.84 14.46
C LEU A 448 -16.50 -45.92 14.30
N THR A 449 -16.88 -47.12 14.72
CA THR A 449 -16.15 -48.35 14.42
C THR A 449 -16.19 -48.60 12.90
N VAL A 450 -15.17 -48.20 12.16
CA VAL A 450 -14.99 -48.68 10.78
C VAL A 450 -14.46 -50.11 10.83
N GLY A 451 -15.36 -51.07 10.65
CA GLY A 451 -15.01 -52.48 10.55
C GLY A 451 -15.67 -53.12 9.34
N TRP A 452 -14.86 -53.64 8.41
CA TRP A 452 -15.06 -55.04 8.06
C TRP A 452 -14.47 -55.85 9.22
N SER A 453 -15.31 -56.66 9.87
CA SER A 453 -14.89 -57.56 10.94
C SER A 453 -14.08 -58.71 10.36
N GLY A 454 -12.77 -58.70 10.63
CA GLY A 454 -12.04 -59.96 10.76
C GLY A 454 -12.62 -60.78 11.94
N PRO A 455 -12.33 -62.09 12.04
CA PRO A 455 -12.98 -63.02 12.98
C PRO A 455 -12.84 -62.68 14.48
N THR A 456 -12.06 -61.68 14.86
CA THR A 456 -11.75 -61.34 16.26
C THR A 456 -12.19 -59.93 16.70
N GLY A 457 -12.97 -59.20 15.89
CA GLY A 457 -13.89 -58.17 16.42
C GLY A 457 -13.32 -57.02 17.25
N GLU A 458 -12.14 -56.47 16.93
CA GLU A 458 -11.66 -55.21 17.52
C GLU A 458 -11.60 -54.11 16.45
N GLY A 459 -12.39 -53.04 16.60
CA GLY A 459 -12.47 -51.95 15.63
C GLY A 459 -11.59 -50.76 15.99
N LYS A 460 -11.02 -50.12 14.96
CA LYS A 460 -10.25 -48.88 15.10
C LYS A 460 -11.06 -47.69 14.58
N SER A 461 -11.06 -46.60 15.35
CA SER A 461 -11.72 -45.32 15.04
C SER A 461 -10.96 -44.58 13.92
N GLY A 462 -11.67 -44.16 12.88
CA GLY A 462 -11.11 -43.44 11.73
C GLY A 462 -11.37 -41.94 11.82
N ASP A 463 -10.31 -41.13 11.69
CA ASP A 463 -10.39 -39.67 11.64
C ASP A 463 -10.94 -39.22 10.27
N LEU A 464 -12.18 -38.71 10.27
CA LEU A 464 -12.88 -38.29 9.06
C LEU A 464 -12.68 -36.80 8.73
N TYR A 465 -11.84 -36.07 9.47
CA TYR A 465 -11.66 -34.62 9.27
C TYR A 465 -10.21 -34.16 9.39
N ALA A 466 -9.40 -34.39 8.34
CA ALA A 466 -8.09 -33.74 8.27
C ALA A 466 -8.21 -32.22 7.99
N LEU A 467 -9.21 -31.76 7.22
CA LEU A 467 -9.40 -30.35 6.83
C LEU A 467 -10.93 -30.07 6.64
N GLY A 468 -11.49 -29.07 7.36
CA GLY A 468 -12.95 -28.80 7.59
C GLY A 468 -13.81 -28.37 6.37
N TYR A 469 -15.07 -27.91 6.42
CA TYR A 469 -16.13 -27.54 7.42
C TYR A 469 -17.51 -27.61 6.69
N ASN A 470 -18.67 -27.77 7.37
CA ASN A 470 -19.85 -26.86 7.34
C ASN A 470 -21.12 -27.47 7.99
N PRO A 471 -21.97 -26.67 8.67
CA PRO A 471 -22.88 -27.09 9.72
C PRO A 471 -24.34 -27.13 9.26
N GLY A 472 -25.12 -28.00 9.92
CA GLY A 472 -26.58 -27.85 10.03
C GLY A 472 -27.41 -28.37 8.86
N THR A 473 -27.38 -29.67 8.55
CA THR A 473 -28.46 -30.30 7.78
C THR A 473 -28.99 -31.56 8.47
N THR A 474 -30.30 -31.76 8.37
CA THR A 474 -31.15 -32.63 9.19
C THR A 474 -31.83 -33.75 8.38
N THR A 475 -31.32 -34.17 7.22
CA THR A 475 -31.91 -35.25 6.40
C THR A 475 -30.87 -36.19 5.73
N ASN A 476 -31.34 -37.39 5.35
CA ASN A 476 -30.58 -38.63 5.15
C ASN A 476 -29.78 -38.81 3.83
N ASN A 477 -29.63 -37.82 2.94
CA ASN A 477 -28.94 -38.01 1.66
C ASN A 477 -27.83 -36.97 1.43
N HIS A 478 -26.57 -37.34 1.71
CA HIS A 478 -25.40 -36.56 1.31
C HIS A 478 -24.98 -36.91 -0.13
N CYS A 479 -25.50 -36.15 -1.10
CA CYS A 479 -24.93 -36.04 -2.44
C CYS A 479 -24.67 -34.54 -2.66
N TYR A 480 -23.46 -34.18 -3.06
CA TYR A 480 -23.07 -32.79 -3.32
C TYR A 480 -24.05 -32.12 -4.31
N GLY A 481 -24.93 -31.26 -3.80
CA GLY A 481 -25.66 -30.27 -4.59
C GLY A 481 -24.72 -29.15 -5.00
N ASP A 482 -24.84 -28.74 -6.26
CA ASP A 482 -24.21 -27.59 -6.95
C ASP A 482 -22.68 -27.47 -6.95
N THR A 483 -21.95 -28.32 -6.21
CA THR A 483 -20.48 -28.26 -6.10
C THR A 483 -19.73 -29.43 -6.76
N GLY A 484 -20.47 -30.38 -7.36
CA GLY A 484 -19.87 -31.57 -7.94
C GLY A 484 -19.53 -32.63 -6.90
N GLY A 485 -19.69 -33.90 -7.26
CA GLY A 485 -19.60 -35.04 -6.35
C GLY A 485 -18.64 -36.13 -6.83
N LYS A 486 -18.26 -37.03 -5.92
CA LYS A 486 -17.44 -38.21 -6.24
C LYS A 486 -18.32 -39.45 -6.35
N LEU A 487 -18.29 -40.12 -7.49
CA LEU A 487 -19.02 -41.38 -7.75
C LEU A 487 -18.04 -42.54 -7.93
N ILE A 488 -18.29 -43.66 -7.26
CA ILE A 488 -17.45 -44.86 -7.32
C ILE A 488 -18.23 -45.99 -8.00
N VAL A 489 -17.69 -46.54 -9.09
CA VAL A 489 -18.30 -47.63 -9.86
C VAL A 489 -17.38 -48.85 -9.83
N ARG A 490 -17.96 -50.04 -9.72
CA ARG A 490 -17.24 -51.32 -9.70
C ARG A 490 -17.70 -52.17 -10.87
N GLY A 491 -16.77 -52.71 -11.66
CA GLY A 491 -17.10 -53.55 -12.81
C GLY A 491 -15.89 -54.29 -13.37
N GLY A 492 -16.11 -55.51 -13.87
CA GLY A 492 -15.07 -56.38 -14.41
C GLY A 492 -14.47 -55.94 -15.76
N SER A 493 -15.09 -54.97 -16.43
CA SER A 493 -14.73 -54.53 -17.79
C SER A 493 -14.45 -53.02 -17.89
N LEU A 494 -14.13 -52.35 -16.77
CA LEU A 494 -13.81 -50.92 -16.77
C LEU A 494 -12.39 -50.71 -17.33
N THR A 495 -12.27 -49.99 -18.44
CA THR A 495 -10.98 -49.62 -19.06
C THR A 495 -10.83 -48.11 -19.08
N ALA A 496 -9.62 -47.56 -19.01
CA ALA A 496 -9.38 -46.12 -19.14
C ALA A 496 -10.07 -45.55 -20.41
N GLY A 497 -10.89 -44.50 -20.25
CA GLY A 497 -11.76 -43.96 -21.29
C GLY A 497 -13.20 -44.52 -21.37
N SER A 498 -13.61 -45.49 -20.55
CA SER A 498 -15.01 -46.00 -20.53
C SER A 498 -16.07 -44.91 -20.26
N PHE A 499 -15.70 -43.81 -19.62
CA PHE A 499 -16.55 -42.63 -19.43
C PHE A 499 -15.79 -41.37 -19.90
N PRO A 500 -16.17 -40.77 -21.05
CA PRO A 500 -15.53 -39.55 -21.52
C PRO A 500 -15.93 -38.35 -20.65
N ALA A 501 -15.06 -37.34 -20.60
CA ALA A 501 -15.40 -36.05 -20.00
C ALA A 501 -16.60 -35.45 -20.77
N GLY A 502 -17.57 -34.94 -20.02
CA GLY A 502 -18.81 -34.41 -20.57
C GLY A 502 -20.00 -35.37 -20.57
N LEU A 503 -19.80 -36.63 -20.17
CA LEU A 503 -20.90 -37.59 -20.07
C LEU A 503 -21.76 -37.32 -18.83
N ALA A 504 -23.06 -37.16 -19.02
CA ALA A 504 -24.03 -37.10 -17.94
C ALA A 504 -24.24 -38.50 -17.33
N VAL A 505 -24.04 -38.64 -16.02
CA VAL A 505 -24.24 -39.91 -15.29
C VAL A 505 -25.10 -39.70 -14.05
N SER A 506 -25.95 -40.68 -13.74
CA SER A 506 -26.66 -40.77 -12.45
C SER A 506 -26.40 -42.12 -11.78
N GLY A 507 -26.27 -42.12 -10.46
CA GLY A 507 -26.08 -43.33 -9.66
C GLY A 507 -27.39 -43.78 -9.01
N ASP A 508 -27.90 -44.95 -9.40
CA ASP A 508 -29.17 -45.51 -8.93
C ASP A 508 -29.27 -45.65 -7.40
N THR A 509 -28.16 -45.93 -6.71
CA THR A 509 -28.15 -46.16 -5.25
C THR A 509 -27.54 -44.99 -4.47
N SER A 510 -26.76 -44.13 -5.12
CA SER A 510 -26.05 -43.03 -4.47
C SER A 510 -26.73 -41.68 -4.64
N GLY A 511 -27.74 -41.54 -5.52
CA GLY A 511 -28.43 -40.28 -5.78
C GLY A 511 -27.56 -39.18 -6.40
N ALA A 512 -26.30 -39.51 -6.74
CA ALA A 512 -25.36 -38.56 -7.33
C ALA A 512 -25.60 -38.48 -8.85
N SER A 513 -25.85 -37.26 -9.35
CA SER A 513 -25.97 -36.97 -10.77
C SER A 513 -25.08 -35.80 -11.15
N GLY A 514 -24.45 -35.87 -12.32
CA GLY A 514 -23.63 -34.77 -12.85
C GLY A 514 -22.88 -35.15 -14.12
N GLU A 515 -22.12 -34.19 -14.64
CA GLU A 515 -21.29 -34.35 -15.83
C GLU A 515 -19.88 -34.78 -15.42
N VAL A 516 -19.33 -35.83 -16.04
CA VAL A 516 -17.99 -36.35 -15.71
C VAL A 516 -16.93 -35.32 -16.13
N MET A 517 -16.13 -34.85 -15.17
CA MET A 517 -14.99 -33.95 -15.40
C MET A 517 -13.72 -34.73 -15.72
N ILE A 518 -13.41 -35.67 -14.83
CA ILE A 518 -12.24 -36.53 -14.91
C ILE A 518 -12.58 -37.84 -14.20
N TRP A 519 -11.94 -38.91 -14.63
CA TRP A 519 -12.10 -40.20 -14.00
C TRP A 519 -10.81 -41.00 -14.01
N ASP A 520 -10.64 -41.83 -12.99
CA ASP A 520 -9.47 -42.69 -12.80
C ASP A 520 -9.90 -44.15 -12.58
N THR A 521 -9.09 -45.09 -13.06
CA THR A 521 -9.23 -46.52 -12.75
C THR A 521 -8.17 -46.96 -11.75
N TYR A 522 -8.58 -47.80 -10.80
CA TYR A 522 -7.70 -48.48 -9.88
C TYR A 522 -7.94 -49.99 -10.00
N GLN A 523 -6.87 -50.73 -10.32
CA GLN A 523 -6.89 -52.19 -10.34
C GLN A 523 -6.63 -52.71 -8.92
N GLY A 524 -7.63 -53.36 -8.31
CA GLY A 524 -7.47 -54.03 -7.03
C GLY A 524 -6.79 -55.39 -7.17
N THR A 525 -6.16 -55.88 -6.10
CA THR A 525 -5.37 -57.13 -6.05
C THR A 525 -6.18 -58.44 -6.27
N GLY A 526 -7.46 -58.35 -6.64
CA GLY A 526 -8.37 -59.47 -6.85
C GLY A 526 -9.10 -59.45 -8.21
N GLY A 527 -8.55 -58.78 -9.23
CA GLY A 527 -9.14 -58.72 -10.57
C GLY A 527 -10.42 -57.86 -10.67
N THR A 528 -10.76 -57.12 -9.63
CA THR A 528 -11.87 -56.15 -9.64
C THR A 528 -11.32 -54.76 -9.92
N THR A 529 -11.84 -54.13 -10.98
CA THR A 529 -11.48 -52.75 -11.33
C THR A 529 -12.45 -51.78 -10.65
N ILE A 530 -11.92 -50.74 -10.02
CA ILE A 530 -12.68 -49.65 -9.43
C ILE A 530 -12.50 -48.40 -10.29
N GLY A 531 -13.58 -47.82 -10.77
CA GLY A 531 -13.60 -46.51 -11.41
C GLY A 531 -14.02 -45.43 -10.42
N VAL A 532 -13.25 -44.35 -10.34
CA VAL A 532 -13.58 -43.15 -9.55
C VAL A 532 -13.86 -42.01 -10.52
N MET A 533 -15.06 -41.44 -10.46
CA MET A 533 -15.47 -40.30 -11.27
C MET A 533 -15.63 -39.05 -10.40
N TYR A 534 -15.16 -37.92 -10.92
CA TYR A 534 -15.42 -36.60 -10.36
C TYR A 534 -16.43 -35.89 -11.26
N LEU A 535 -17.54 -35.47 -10.67
CA LEU A 535 -18.68 -34.90 -11.38
C LEU A 535 -18.75 -33.40 -11.15
N GLN A 536 -19.15 -32.64 -12.16
CA GLN A 536 -19.56 -31.24 -12.05
C GLN A 536 -21.10 -31.13 -12.12
N SER A 537 -21.67 -30.17 -11.38
CA SER A 537 -23.11 -29.89 -11.48
C SER A 537 -23.42 -29.09 -12.74
N VAL A 538 -24.53 -29.43 -13.41
CA VAL A 538 -25.02 -28.71 -14.59
C VAL A 538 -26.46 -28.27 -14.34
N THR A 539 -26.77 -27.02 -14.67
CA THR A 539 -28.08 -26.41 -14.47
C THR A 539 -29.17 -27.23 -15.17
N GLY A 540 -30.07 -27.85 -14.41
CA GLY A 540 -31.24 -28.58 -14.93
C GLY A 540 -31.21 -30.11 -14.82
N MET A 541 -30.17 -30.72 -14.24
CA MET A 541 -30.17 -32.16 -13.96
C MET A 541 -30.88 -32.48 -12.63
N ILE A 542 -32.12 -32.97 -12.71
CA ILE A 542 -32.84 -33.59 -11.59
C ILE A 542 -32.79 -35.10 -11.81
N PRO A 543 -32.38 -35.92 -10.83
CA PRO A 543 -32.47 -37.38 -10.96
C PRO A 543 -33.92 -37.81 -11.21
N ASP A 544 -34.14 -38.69 -12.21
CA ASP A 544 -35.46 -39.29 -12.44
C ASP A 544 -35.97 -39.93 -11.14
N GLY A 545 -37.07 -39.40 -10.59
CA GLY A 545 -37.71 -39.87 -9.36
C GLY A 545 -37.73 -38.89 -8.18
N PHE A 546 -37.10 -37.71 -8.26
CA PHE A 546 -37.22 -36.68 -7.22
C PHE A 546 -38.35 -35.69 -7.55
N VAL A 547 -39.46 -35.76 -6.79
CA VAL A 547 -40.53 -34.75 -6.80
C VAL A 547 -40.23 -33.73 -5.71
N VAL A 548 -40.13 -32.45 -6.08
CA VAL A 548 -39.91 -31.34 -5.14
C VAL A 548 -41.21 -31.12 -4.35
N GLY A 549 -41.24 -31.58 -3.10
CA GLY A 549 -42.29 -31.25 -2.14
C GLY A 549 -42.08 -29.84 -1.59
N GLU A 550 -43.16 -29.06 -1.55
CA GLU A 550 -43.27 -27.67 -1.13
C GLU A 550 -42.58 -27.36 0.22
N LEU A 551 -41.87 -26.23 0.26
CA LEU A 551 -41.50 -25.50 1.48
C LEU A 551 -42.05 -24.07 1.41
#